data_AF-A0A8R1TYM7-F1
#
_entry.id   AF-A0A8R1TYM7-F1
#
_cell.length_a   1.000
_cell.length_b   1.000
_cell.length_c   1.000
_cell.angle_alpha   90.00
_cell.angle_beta   90.00
_cell.angle_gamma   90.00
#
_symmetry.space_group_name_H-M   'P 1'
#
loop_
_entity.id
_entity.type
_entity.pdbx_description
1 polymer ?
#
loop_
_entity_poly.entity_id
_entity_poly.type
_entity_poly.pdbx_seq_one_letter_code
_entity_poly.pdbx_strand_id
1 'polypeptide(L)'
;MNKVNISFQSGVFKEVIAVKNGKISLKELRELAAKFIQKIYSKYGFDNILSDYLLLYRHDNNSANILQLITTSNDISDGMLIEIIIGCKFHKIHIEDWRYGINFWALSKLRI
;
A
#
# COMPACT_ATOMS: atom_id res chain seq x y z
N MET A 1 19.08 -2.90 -18.37
CA MET A 1 18.53 -2.48 -17.05
C MET A 1 17.25 -3.26 -16.82
N ASN A 2 17.21 -4.17 -15.85
CA ASN A 2 15.96 -4.83 -15.48
C ASN A 2 15.06 -3.79 -14.80
N LYS A 3 13.85 -3.60 -15.34
CA LYS A 3 12.82 -2.74 -14.74
C LYS A 3 11.82 -3.66 -14.06
N VAL A 4 11.38 -3.29 -12.88
CA VAL A 4 10.28 -3.97 -12.17
C VAL A 4 9.13 -2.98 -12.14
N ASN A 5 8.00 -3.36 -12.74
CA ASN A 5 6.77 -2.61 -12.74
C ASN A 5 5.89 -3.13 -11.62
N ILE A 6 5.48 -2.23 -10.73
CA ILE A 6 4.60 -2.55 -9.61
C ILE A 6 3.35 -1.70 -9.75
N SER A 7 2.18 -2.30 -9.58
CA SER A 7 0.94 -1.57 -9.48
C SER A 7 0.60 -1.33 -8.01
N PHE A 8 0.47 -0.08 -7.62
CA PHE A 8 -0.09 0.31 -6.32
C PHE A 8 -1.60 0.49 -6.43
N GLN A 9 -2.32 0.02 -5.43
CA GLN A 9 -3.77 0.18 -5.34
C GLN A 9 -4.19 0.59 -3.92
N SER A 10 -5.13 1.52 -3.80
CA SER A 10 -5.84 1.78 -2.55
C SER A 10 -7.29 2.13 -2.88
N GLY A 11 -8.23 1.28 -2.44
CA GLY A 11 -9.62 1.36 -2.91
C GLY A 11 -9.69 1.27 -4.44
N VAL A 12 -10.30 2.26 -5.08
CA VAL A 12 -10.43 2.35 -6.55
C VAL A 12 -9.24 3.04 -7.24
N PHE A 13 -8.32 3.62 -6.48
CA PHE A 13 -7.17 4.33 -7.04
C PHE A 13 -6.05 3.34 -7.37
N LYS A 14 -5.45 3.47 -8.55
CA LYS A 14 -4.35 2.62 -9.02
C LYS A 14 -3.28 3.45 -9.73
N GLU A 15 -2.01 3.17 -9.45
CA GLU A 15 -0.86 3.80 -10.11
C GLU A 15 0.20 2.74 -10.43
N VAL A 16 0.78 2.77 -11.63
CA VAL A 16 1.89 1.88 -12.00
C VAL A 16 3.20 2.62 -11.78
N ILE A 17 4.13 1.99 -11.07
CA ILE A 17 5.43 2.54 -10.73
C ILE A 17 6.52 1.65 -11.32
N ALA A 18 7.43 2.27 -12.07
CA ALA A 18 8.62 1.62 -12.60
C ALA A 18 9.80 1.80 -11.63
N VAL A 19 10.25 0.71 -11.03
CA VAL A 19 11.46 0.64 -10.20
C VAL A 19 12.68 0.48 -11.08
N LYS A 20 13.62 1.43 -10.97
CA LYS A 20 14.91 1.38 -11.65
C LYS A 20 15.81 0.35 -10.95
N ASN A 21 16.60 -0.41 -11.73
CA ASN A 21 17.55 -1.45 -11.27
C ASN A 21 16.95 -2.78 -10.83
N GLY A 22 15.63 -2.96 -10.95
CA GLY A 22 14.95 -4.25 -10.77
C GLY A 22 14.99 -4.79 -9.34
N LYS A 23 15.43 -3.98 -8.38
CA LYS A 23 15.41 -4.27 -6.95
C LYS A 23 14.92 -3.03 -6.22
N ILE A 24 14.10 -3.23 -5.20
CA ILE A 24 13.60 -2.19 -4.31
C ILE A 24 13.62 -2.70 -2.88
N SER A 25 14.16 -1.89 -1.97
CA SER A 25 14.08 -2.19 -0.54
C SER A 25 12.65 -1.98 -0.04
N LEU A 26 12.27 -2.69 1.03
CA LEU A 26 10.94 -2.50 1.64
C LEU A 26 10.74 -1.05 2.13
N LYS A 27 11.82 -0.37 2.55
CA LYS A 27 11.79 1.04 2.96
C LYS A 27 11.43 1.95 1.79
N GLU A 28 12.14 1.83 0.67
CA GLU A 28 11.84 2.61 -0.54
C GLU A 28 10.43 2.32 -1.06
N LEU A 29 9.98 1.07 -1.00
CA LEU A 29 8.61 0.70 -1.39
C LEU A 29 7.56 1.43 -0.52
N ARG A 30 7.78 1.49 0.79
CA ARG A 30 6.91 2.22 1.74
C ARG A 30 6.92 3.72 1.50
N GLU A 31 8.07 4.31 1.17
CA GLU A 31 8.18 5.72 0.82
C GLU A 31 7.41 6.05 -0.48
N LEU A 32 7.52 5.20 -1.50
CA LEU A 32 6.73 5.34 -2.73
C LEU A 32 5.24 5.18 -2.44
N ALA A 33 4.86 4.21 -1.59
CA ALA A 33 3.48 3.97 -1.20
C ALA A 33 2.90 5.18 -0.44
N ALA A 34 3.70 5.80 0.43
CA ALA A 34 3.32 7.02 1.14
C ALA A 34 3.08 8.17 0.17
N LYS A 35 3.95 8.37 -0.82
CA LYS A 35 3.74 9.38 -1.88
C LYS A 35 2.45 9.13 -2.67
N PHE A 36 2.15 7.88 -3.01
CA PHE A 36 0.91 7.51 -3.68
C PHE A 36 -0.33 7.84 -2.83
N ILE A 37 -0.33 7.47 -1.54
CA ILE A 37 -1.43 7.78 -0.61
C ILE A 37 -1.58 9.30 -0.41
N GLN A 38 -0.49 10.05 -0.31
CA GLN A 38 -0.52 11.51 -0.21
C GLN A 38 -1.12 12.18 -1.44
N LYS A 39 -0.98 11.61 -2.65
CA LYS A 39 -1.68 12.14 -3.84
C LYS A 39 -3.19 11.96 -3.75
N ILE A 40 -3.65 10.80 -3.26
CA ILE A 40 -5.08 10.50 -3.08
C ILE A 40 -5.70 11.41 -2.02
N TYR A 41 -4.98 11.56 -0.90
CA TYR A 41 -5.42 12.28 0.28
C TYR A 41 -4.65 13.60 0.43
N SER A 42 -4.49 14.34 -0.68
CA SER A 42 -3.66 15.56 -0.75
C SER A 42 -4.10 16.69 0.19
N LYS A 43 -5.36 16.66 0.64
CA LYS A 43 -5.90 17.59 1.63
C LYS A 43 -5.44 17.31 3.06
N TYR A 44 -4.92 16.11 3.33
CA TYR A 44 -4.51 15.70 4.67
C TYR A 44 -3.00 15.87 4.82
N GLY A 45 -2.59 16.60 5.85
CA GLY A 45 -1.18 16.80 6.19
C GLY A 45 -0.58 15.55 6.83
N PHE A 46 -0.16 14.59 6.00
CA PHE A 46 0.67 13.48 6.45
C PHE A 46 2.08 13.99 6.71
N ASP A 47 2.58 13.81 7.93
CA ASP A 47 4.00 14.03 8.21
C ASP A 47 4.83 12.92 7.53
N ASN A 48 6.16 13.07 7.57
CA ASN A 48 7.12 12.09 7.02
C ASN A 48 7.07 10.70 7.69
N ILE A 49 6.12 10.46 8.60
CA ILE A 49 5.94 9.19 9.33
C ILE A 49 4.97 8.23 8.63
N LEU A 50 4.20 8.68 7.62
CA LEU A 50 3.14 7.85 7.01
C LEU A 50 3.65 6.48 6.51
N SER A 51 4.85 6.43 5.94
CA SER A 51 5.47 5.19 5.44
C SER A 51 5.52 4.06 6.46
N ASP A 52 5.65 4.40 7.74
CA ASP A 52 5.80 3.47 8.84
C ASP A 52 4.46 2.85 9.26
N TYR A 53 3.36 3.52 8.91
CA TYR A 53 2.00 3.08 9.24
C TYR A 53 1.27 2.44 8.05
N LEU A 54 1.89 2.33 6.89
CA LEU A 54 1.29 1.63 5.76
C LEU A 54 1.41 0.11 5.93
N LEU A 55 0.36 -0.59 5.55
CA LEU A 55 0.36 -2.03 5.36
C LEU A 55 0.32 -2.29 3.86
N LEU A 56 1.25 -3.12 3.38
CA LEU A 56 1.42 -3.45 1.98
C LEU A 56 1.07 -4.91 1.78
N TYR A 57 0.02 -5.20 1.03
CA TYR A 57 -0.45 -6.56 0.79
C TYR A 57 -0.24 -6.94 -0.67
N ARG A 58 0.25 -8.16 -0.90
CA ARG A 58 0.21 -8.81 -2.22
C ARG A 58 -0.98 -9.73 -2.30
N HIS A 59 -1.46 -9.97 -3.52
CA HIS A 59 -2.48 -10.98 -3.78
C HIS A 59 -1.79 -12.32 -4.07
N ASP A 60 -2.14 -13.35 -3.29
CA ASP A 60 -1.73 -14.73 -3.53
C ASP A 60 -2.98 -15.59 -3.75
N ASN A 61 -3.34 -15.80 -5.01
CA ASN A 61 -4.55 -16.54 -5.40
C ASN A 61 -4.48 -18.04 -5.06
N ASN A 62 -3.30 -18.54 -4.67
CA ASN A 62 -3.12 -19.94 -4.26
C ASN A 62 -3.25 -20.12 -2.74
N SER A 63 -3.34 -19.02 -1.99
CA SER A 63 -3.54 -19.04 -0.54
C SER A 63 -5.03 -18.89 -0.21
N ALA A 64 -5.49 -19.59 0.83
CA ALA A 64 -6.83 -19.39 1.37
C ALA A 64 -7.05 -17.94 1.85
N ASN A 65 -5.98 -17.29 2.35
CA ASN A 65 -5.98 -15.85 2.59
C ASN A 65 -5.30 -15.15 1.41
N ILE A 66 -6.08 -14.56 0.51
CA ILE A 66 -5.56 -13.92 -0.70
C ILE A 66 -4.65 -12.74 -0.36
N LEU A 67 -4.93 -12.00 0.73
CA LEU A 67 -4.13 -10.84 1.13
C LEU A 67 -2.98 -11.28 2.03
N GLN A 68 -1.78 -11.30 1.47
CA GLN A 68 -0.56 -11.63 2.19
C GLN A 68 0.26 -10.37 2.45
N LEU A 69 0.62 -10.12 3.71
CA LEU A 69 1.44 -8.97 4.06
C LEU A 69 2.85 -9.12 3.47
N ILE A 70 3.33 -8.07 2.81
CA ILE A 70 4.70 -7.98 2.33
C ILE A 70 5.61 -7.68 3.51
N THR A 71 6.52 -8.59 3.82
CA THR A 71 7.44 -8.49 4.97
C THR A 71 8.89 -8.44 4.55
N THR A 72 9.20 -8.88 3.32
CA THR A 72 10.56 -8.88 2.78
C THR A 72 10.58 -8.37 1.33
N SER A 73 11.73 -7.87 0.87
CA SER A 73 11.90 -7.50 -0.55
C SER A 73 11.81 -8.70 -1.50
N ASN A 74 11.94 -9.94 -1.01
CA ASN A 74 11.79 -11.15 -1.82
C ASN A 74 10.33 -11.41 -2.21
N ASP A 75 9.38 -10.82 -1.49
CA ASP A 75 7.95 -10.92 -1.81
C ASP A 75 7.58 -10.11 -3.06
N ILE A 76 8.49 -9.27 -3.59
CA ILE A 76 8.22 -8.31 -4.66
C ILE A 76 8.63 -8.91 -6.01
N SER A 77 7.68 -9.00 -6.93
CA SER A 77 7.92 -9.47 -8.30
C SER A 77 7.50 -8.42 -9.34
N ASP A 78 8.04 -8.56 -10.56
CA ASP A 78 7.59 -7.77 -11.70
C ASP A 78 6.12 -8.06 -12.03
N GLY A 79 5.35 -7.00 -12.34
CA GLY A 79 3.93 -7.06 -12.59
C GLY A 79 3.05 -7.19 -11.35
N MET A 80 3.62 -7.19 -10.14
CA MET A 80 2.87 -7.36 -8.89
C MET A 80 1.88 -6.21 -8.65
N LEU A 81 0.67 -6.57 -8.18
CA LEU A 81 -0.27 -5.65 -7.56
C LEU A 81 -0.04 -5.62 -6.04
N ILE A 82 0.14 -4.41 -5.50
CA ILE A 82 0.30 -4.15 -4.08
C ILE A 82 -0.86 -3.28 -3.60
N GLU A 83 -1.65 -3.84 -2.69
CA GLU A 83 -2.73 -3.13 -2.02
C GLU A 83 -2.19 -2.40 -0.79
N ILE A 84 -2.41 -1.09 -0.74
CA ILE A 84 -1.88 -0.18 0.26
C ILE A 84 -3.01 0.25 1.19
N ILE A 85 -2.83 -0.05 2.46
CA ILE A 85 -3.79 0.25 3.52
C ILE A 85 -3.10 1.12 4.58
N ILE A 86 -3.76 2.20 5.00
CA ILE A 86 -3.34 2.98 6.16
C ILE A 86 -3.69 2.16 7.41
N GLY A 87 -2.68 1.76 8.18
CA GLY A 87 -2.88 0.97 9.40
C GLY A 87 -3.59 1.77 10.48
N CYS A 88 -4.45 1.10 11.27
CA CYS A 88 -5.28 1.73 12.30
C CYS A 88 -4.50 2.52 13.37
N LYS A 89 -3.21 2.21 13.57
CA LYS A 89 -2.34 2.94 14.50
C LYS A 89 -1.99 4.35 14.02
N PHE A 90 -2.27 4.69 12.76
CA PHE A 90 -2.13 6.04 12.26
C PHE A 90 -3.26 6.92 12.78
N HIS A 91 -3.05 7.57 13.92
CA HIS A 91 -4.00 8.50 14.51
C HIS A 91 -3.64 9.94 14.11
N LYS A 92 -3.96 10.33 12.86
CA LYS A 92 -3.97 11.74 12.42
C LYS A 92 -5.15 12.04 11.47
N ILE A 93 -6.26 11.33 11.67
CA ILE A 93 -7.53 11.65 11.02
C ILE A 93 -8.26 12.61 11.95
N HIS A 94 -8.35 13.89 11.59
CA HIS A 94 -9.34 14.78 12.18
C HIS A 94 -10.71 14.11 12.00
N ILE A 95 -11.43 13.88 13.11
CA ILE A 95 -12.66 13.08 13.19
C ILE A 95 -13.84 13.83 12.57
N GLU A 96 -13.76 14.17 11.28
CA GLU A 96 -14.92 14.62 10.51
C GLU A 96 -15.14 13.82 9.22
N ASP A 97 -14.17 12.99 8.78
CA ASP A 97 -14.21 12.38 7.43
C ASP A 97 -14.31 10.84 7.37
N TRP A 98 -14.82 10.16 8.41
CA TRP A 98 -15.11 8.70 8.33
C TRP A 98 -16.05 8.28 7.18
N ARG A 99 -16.64 9.23 6.45
CA ARG A 99 -17.43 8.96 5.23
C ARG A 99 -16.59 8.62 4.00
N TYR A 100 -15.29 8.91 3.99
CA TYR A 100 -14.42 8.69 2.83
C TYR A 100 -13.10 8.01 3.23
N GLY A 101 -13.04 6.68 3.16
CA GLY A 101 -11.79 6.06 2.71
C GLY A 101 -10.96 5.24 3.69
N ILE A 102 -11.41 4.96 4.92
CA ILE A 102 -10.88 3.74 5.57
C ILE A 102 -11.47 2.58 4.78
N ASN A 103 -10.62 1.92 3.98
CA ASN A 103 -10.95 0.78 3.14
C ASN A 103 -11.44 -0.41 4.00
N PHE A 104 -12.63 -0.29 4.57
CA PHE A 104 -13.35 -1.34 5.30
C PHE A 104 -13.56 -2.57 4.42
N TRP A 105 -13.57 -2.40 3.10
CA TRP A 105 -13.66 -3.51 2.15
C TRP A 105 -12.50 -4.50 2.28
N ALA A 106 -11.26 -4.04 2.52
CA ALA A 106 -10.13 -4.93 2.74
C ALA A 106 -10.25 -5.71 4.06
N LEU A 107 -10.77 -5.06 5.12
CA LEU A 107 -11.05 -5.72 6.39
C LEU A 107 -12.17 -6.76 6.28
N SER A 108 -13.17 -6.56 5.41
CA SER A 108 -14.21 -7.56 5.18
C SER A 108 -13.71 -8.87 4.56
N LYS A 109 -12.52 -8.85 3.92
CA LYS A 109 -11.84 -10.05 3.40
C LYS A 109 -10.87 -10.68 4.40
N LEU A 110 -10.46 -9.96 5.44
CA LEU A 110 -9.76 -10.52 6.60
C LEU A 110 -10.80 -11.25 7.44
N ARG A 111 -11.10 -12.50 7.06
CA ARG A 111 -11.79 -13.44 7.93
C ARG A 111 -10.81 -13.82 9.04
N ILE A 112 -10.81 -13.04 10.12
CA ILE A 112 -10.19 -13.42 11.41
C ILE A 112 -11.24 -14.20 12.19
#